data_AF-A0A7J2LR21-F1
#
_entry.id   AF-A0A7J2LR21-F1
#
_cell.length_a   1.000
_cell.length_b   1.000
_cell.length_c   1.000
_cell.angle_alpha   90.00
_cell.angle_beta   90.00
_cell.angle_gamma   90.00
#
_symmetry.space_group_name_H-M   'P 1'
#
loop_
_entity.id
_entity.type
_entity.pdbx_description
1 polymer ?
#
loop_
_entity_poly.entity_id
_entity_poly.type
_entity_poly.pdbx_seq_one_letter_code
_entity_poly.pdbx_strand_id
1 'polypeptide(L)'
;MIYLGLDASDNFRFLGIVIGESSELEFLYNYLLRSVREPRIHVSKFKRDKKSILIRSFYRVVDECSGLRFYSIDTDLLREARKLSRTKRIPKVKAAGIILVKILKKILSSVPMYVGAIDLDKEFVPFEPQIRKYFSTLTYNGIYSQLADLIAYMNFKRIAKEPIRTLNWSNLFLS
;
A
#
# COMPACT_ATOMS: atom_id res chain seq x y z
N MET A 1 17.03 7.43 -2.27
CA MET A 1 16.64 6.00 -2.31
C MET A 1 15.14 5.93 -2.51
N ILE A 2 14.66 5.03 -3.38
CA ILE A 2 13.24 4.80 -3.61
C ILE A 2 12.70 3.77 -2.61
N TYR A 3 11.58 4.09 -1.98
CA TYR A 3 10.86 3.21 -1.07
C TYR A 3 9.52 2.81 -1.64
N LEU A 4 9.04 1.64 -1.22
CA LEU A 4 7.65 1.22 -1.35
C LEU A 4 7.03 1.12 0.04
N GLY A 5 5.94 1.84 0.30
CA GLY A 5 5.08 1.61 1.45
C GLY A 5 3.92 0.69 1.09
N LEU A 6 3.61 -0.29 1.94
CA LEU A 6 2.50 -1.23 1.74
C LEU A 6 1.70 -1.38 3.03
N ASP A 7 0.38 -1.27 2.91
CA ASP A 7 -0.58 -1.52 3.97
C ASP A 7 -1.89 -2.09 3.38
N ALA A 8 -2.80 -2.58 4.21
CA ALA A 8 -4.11 -3.02 3.77
C ALA A 8 -5.27 -2.46 4.60
N SER A 9 -6.47 -2.63 4.04
CA SER A 9 -7.73 -2.31 4.68
C SER A 9 -8.75 -3.41 4.40
N ASP A 10 -9.74 -3.53 5.30
CA ASP A 10 -10.85 -4.49 5.20
C ASP A 10 -10.35 -5.94 5.05
N ASN A 11 -9.51 -6.40 5.99
CA ASN A 11 -8.95 -7.77 6.03
C ASN A 11 -8.21 -8.17 4.73
N PHE A 12 -7.26 -7.35 4.28
CA PHE A 12 -6.53 -7.52 3.02
C PHE A 12 -7.40 -7.52 1.76
N ARG A 13 -8.61 -6.96 1.82
CA ARG A 13 -9.40 -6.76 0.60
C ARG A 13 -8.79 -5.67 -0.26
N PHE A 14 -8.45 -4.54 0.33
CA PHE A 14 -7.84 -3.40 -0.35
C PHE A 14 -6.39 -3.28 0.07
N LEU A 15 -5.47 -3.31 -0.89
CA LEU A 15 -4.06 -3.00 -0.66
C LEU A 15 -3.81 -1.54 -1.05
N GLY A 16 -3.09 -0.80 -0.21
CA GLY A 16 -2.55 0.51 -0.53
C GLY A 16 -1.06 0.38 -0.79
N ILE A 17 -0.58 1.05 -1.84
CA ILE A 17 0.84 1.08 -2.19
C ILE A 17 1.23 2.52 -2.50
N VAL A 18 2.32 2.97 -1.90
CA VAL A 18 2.98 4.23 -2.22
C VAL A 18 4.41 3.97 -2.65
N ILE A 19 4.87 4.61 -3.72
CA ILE A 19 6.23 4.44 -4.25
C ILE A 19 6.79 5.83 -4.56
N GLY A 20 8.04 6.07 -4.15
CA GLY A 20 8.73 7.30 -4.49
C GLY A 20 10.04 7.47 -3.73
N GLU A 21 10.68 8.63 -3.91
CA GLU A 21 11.87 9.00 -3.17
C GLU A 21 11.56 9.23 -1.68
N SER A 22 12.48 8.80 -0.80
CA SER A 22 12.39 8.99 0.66
C SER A 22 12.03 10.42 1.04
N SER A 23 12.70 11.41 0.42
CA SER A 23 12.49 12.84 0.66
C SER A 23 11.07 13.30 0.33
N GLU A 24 10.51 12.90 -0.82
CA GLU A 24 9.13 13.25 -1.18
C GLU A 24 8.10 12.54 -0.31
N LEU A 25 8.32 11.27 0.03
CA LEU A 25 7.44 10.52 0.92
C LEU A 25 7.45 11.10 2.34
N GLU A 26 8.62 11.47 2.86
CA GLU A 26 8.79 12.14 4.16
C GLU A 26 8.11 13.51 4.16
N PHE A 27 8.29 14.29 3.08
CA PHE A 27 7.62 15.58 2.92
C PHE A 27 6.11 15.42 2.98
N LEU A 28 5.54 14.52 2.18
CA LEU A 28 4.11 14.24 2.16
C LEU A 28 3.61 13.78 3.54
N TYR A 29 4.30 12.83 4.17
CA TYR A 29 3.94 12.33 5.50
C TYR A 29 3.91 13.46 6.53
N ASN A 30 4.97 14.27 6.60
CA ASN A 30 5.07 15.37 7.55
C ASN A 30 4.02 16.45 7.31
N TYR A 31 3.72 16.76 6.05
CA TYR A 31 2.66 17.69 5.68
C TYR A 31 1.30 17.21 6.18
N LEU A 32 0.97 15.94 5.91
CA LEU A 32 -0.27 15.31 6.34
C LEU A 32 -0.38 15.27 7.86
N LEU A 33 0.70 14.88 8.55
CA LEU A 33 0.75 14.79 10.01
C LEU A 33 0.47 16.15 10.67
N ARG A 34 1.08 17.23 10.16
CA ARG A 34 0.84 18.61 10.61
C ARG A 34 -0.61 19.03 10.38
N SER A 35 -1.24 18.59 9.29
CA SER A 35 -2.63 18.95 8.97
C SER A 35 -3.65 18.39 9.99
N VAL A 36 -3.40 17.21 10.54
CA VAL A 36 -4.31 16.54 11.50
C VAL A 36 -3.92 16.73 12.96
N ARG A 37 -2.72 17.27 13.23
CA ARG A 37 -2.13 17.47 14.57
C ARG A 37 -2.16 16.19 15.40
N GLU A 38 -1.59 15.13 14.84
CA GLU A 38 -1.49 13.79 15.45
C GLU A 38 -0.03 13.33 15.48
N PRO A 39 0.36 12.40 16.36
CA PRO A 39 1.74 11.91 16.42
C PRO A 39 2.07 10.89 15.33
N ARG A 40 1.05 10.29 14.71
CA ARG A 40 1.19 9.33 13.60
C ARG A 40 -0.07 9.26 12.74
N ILE A 41 0.05 8.74 11.53
CA ILE A 41 -1.10 8.46 10.65
C ILE A 41 -1.53 7.01 10.86
N HIS A 42 -2.73 6.83 11.41
CA HIS A 42 -3.38 5.53 11.47
C HIS A 42 -4.87 5.79 11.23
N VAL A 43 -5.26 5.72 9.97
CA VAL A 43 -6.52 6.30 9.46
C VAL A 43 -7.71 5.65 10.15
N SER A 44 -7.68 4.36 10.45
CA SER A 44 -8.78 3.69 11.15
C SER A 44 -9.13 4.34 12.50
N LYS A 45 -8.13 4.84 13.24
CA LYS A 45 -8.24 5.43 14.59
C LYS A 45 -8.69 6.89 14.57
N PHE A 46 -8.60 7.57 13.44
CA PHE A 46 -9.01 8.97 13.35
C PHE A 46 -10.53 9.12 13.40
N LYS A 47 -10.99 10.21 14.02
CA LYS A 47 -12.39 10.66 13.93
C LYS A 47 -12.70 11.15 12.51
N ARG A 48 -14.00 11.27 12.18
CA ARG A 48 -14.48 11.58 10.83
C ARG A 48 -13.98 12.92 10.30
N ASP A 49 -13.93 13.93 11.16
CA ASP A 49 -13.39 15.26 10.89
C ASP A 49 -11.91 15.20 10.49
N LYS A 50 -11.08 14.51 11.29
CA LYS A 50 -9.65 14.34 10.99
C LYS A 50 -9.41 13.53 9.72
N LYS A 51 -10.19 12.47 9.48
CA LYS A 51 -10.17 11.73 8.20
C LYS A 51 -10.44 12.66 7.02
N SER A 52 -11.45 13.52 7.12
CA SER A 52 -11.76 14.48 6.07
C SER A 52 -10.64 15.50 5.86
N ILE A 53 -9.99 16.00 6.93
CA ILE A 53 -8.87 16.94 6.83
C ILE A 53 -7.67 16.27 6.16
N LEU A 54 -7.36 15.04 6.56
CA LEU A 54 -6.25 14.26 6.02
C LEU A 54 -6.40 14.05 4.52
N ILE A 55 -7.58 13.59 4.08
CA ILE A 55 -7.87 13.32 2.66
C ILE A 55 -7.82 14.60 1.83
N ARG A 56 -8.42 15.70 2.31
CA ARG A 56 -8.35 17.00 1.59
C ARG A 56 -6.91 17.50 1.50
N SER A 57 -6.14 17.37 2.58
CA SER A 57 -4.74 17.78 2.61
C SER A 57 -3.88 16.95 1.66
N PHE A 58 -4.14 15.64 1.54
CA PHE A 58 -3.50 14.76 0.58
C PHE A 58 -3.71 15.25 -0.85
N TYR A 59 -4.96 15.40 -1.30
CA TYR A 59 -5.24 15.84 -2.67
C TYR A 59 -4.74 17.26 -2.96
N ARG A 60 -4.55 18.10 -1.95
CA ARG A 60 -4.01 19.46 -2.14
C ARG A 60 -2.51 19.47 -2.44
N VAL A 61 -1.74 18.55 -1.87
CA VAL A 61 -0.26 18.58 -1.94
C VAL A 61 0.30 17.51 -2.89
N VAL A 62 -0.50 16.50 -3.23
CA VAL A 62 -0.01 15.37 -4.03
C VAL A 62 0.45 15.78 -5.43
N ASP A 63 -0.13 16.83 -6.00
CA ASP A 63 0.26 17.37 -7.31
C ASP A 63 1.66 18.03 -7.28
N GLU A 64 2.11 18.48 -6.10
CA GLU A 64 3.48 19.00 -5.90
C GLU A 64 4.51 17.86 -5.82
N CYS A 65 4.06 16.62 -5.60
CA CYS A 65 4.89 15.43 -5.39
C CYS A 65 4.90 14.54 -6.65
N SER A 66 5.33 15.09 -7.79
CA SER A 66 5.22 14.45 -9.11
C SER A 66 5.99 13.12 -9.25
N GLY A 67 6.99 12.89 -8.39
CA GLY A 67 7.77 11.65 -8.32
C GLY A 67 7.02 10.51 -7.62
N LEU A 68 5.98 10.82 -6.85
CA LEU A 68 5.21 9.82 -6.14
C LEU A 68 4.24 9.06 -7.06
N ARG A 69 4.02 7.79 -6.72
CA ARG A 69 3.06 6.90 -7.39
C ARG A 69 2.22 6.22 -6.33
N PHE A 70 0.90 6.28 -6.51
CA PHE A 70 -0.08 5.74 -5.58
C PHE A 70 -0.93 4.69 -6.29
N TYR A 71 -0.97 3.48 -5.72
CA TYR A 71 -1.82 2.41 -6.22
C TYR A 71 -2.74 1.94 -5.10
N SER A 72 -4.01 1.74 -5.42
CA SER A 72 -4.89 0.97 -4.55
C SER A 72 -5.50 -0.19 -5.30
N ILE A 73 -5.46 -1.37 -4.69
CA ILE A 73 -5.78 -2.61 -5.38
C ILE A 73 -6.90 -3.33 -4.63
N ASP A 74 -8.05 -3.52 -5.28
CA ASP A 74 -9.10 -4.42 -4.82
C ASP A 74 -8.68 -5.86 -5.14
N THR A 75 -8.11 -6.53 -4.16
CA THR A 75 -7.50 -7.85 -4.31
C THR A 75 -8.36 -8.98 -3.79
N ASP A 76 -9.06 -8.75 -2.68
CA ASP A 76 -9.62 -9.83 -1.85
C ASP A 76 -8.57 -10.94 -1.59
N LEU A 77 -7.40 -10.54 -1.10
CA LEU A 77 -6.20 -11.38 -0.99
C LEU A 77 -6.49 -12.72 -0.31
N LEU A 78 -7.26 -12.70 0.78
CA LEU A 78 -7.56 -13.91 1.55
C LEU A 78 -8.47 -14.89 0.80
N ARG A 79 -9.41 -14.37 0.00
CA ARG A 79 -10.25 -15.21 -0.86
C ARG A 79 -9.43 -15.86 -1.96
N GLU A 80 -8.58 -15.10 -2.64
CA GLU A 80 -7.73 -15.62 -3.70
C GLU A 80 -6.66 -16.59 -3.16
N ALA A 81 -6.11 -16.31 -1.98
CA ALA A 81 -5.21 -17.22 -1.28
C ALA A 81 -5.88 -18.55 -0.91
N ARG A 82 -7.16 -18.51 -0.51
CA ARG A 82 -7.94 -19.73 -0.22
C ARG A 82 -8.12 -20.59 -1.47
N LYS A 83 -8.42 -19.99 -2.62
CA LYS A 83 -8.52 -20.70 -3.90
C LYS A 83 -7.19 -21.36 -4.25
N LEU A 84 -6.11 -20.57 -4.27
CA LEU A 84 -4.77 -21.05 -4.63
C LEU A 84 -4.27 -22.15 -3.67
N SER A 85 -4.51 -21.98 -2.37
CA SER A 85 -4.15 -22.94 -1.32
C SER A 85 -4.74 -24.33 -1.59
N ARG A 86 -6.02 -24.39 -1.98
CA ARG A 86 -6.71 -25.64 -2.32
C ARG A 86 -6.16 -26.25 -3.61
N THR A 87 -6.03 -25.44 -4.67
CA THR A 87 -5.55 -25.91 -5.98
C THR A 87 -4.11 -26.44 -5.93
N LYS A 88 -3.22 -25.75 -5.21
CA LYS A 88 -1.80 -26.12 -5.12
C LYS A 88 -1.45 -26.95 -3.90
N ARG A 89 -2.42 -27.25 -3.02
CA ARG A 89 -2.25 -27.97 -1.75
C ARG A 89 -1.12 -27.37 -0.89
N ILE A 90 -1.13 -26.05 -0.70
CA ILE A 90 -0.16 -25.31 0.12
C ILE A 90 -0.85 -24.55 1.26
N PRO A 91 -0.14 -24.21 2.36
CA PRO A 91 -0.70 -23.38 3.43
C PRO A 91 -1.25 -22.03 2.92
N LYS A 92 -2.37 -21.57 3.50
CA LYS A 92 -3.02 -20.30 3.11
C LYS A 92 -2.08 -19.09 3.20
N VAL A 93 -1.27 -19.01 4.24
CA VAL A 93 -0.28 -17.93 4.44
C VAL A 93 0.74 -17.90 3.30
N LYS A 94 1.27 -19.07 2.93
CA LYS A 94 2.18 -19.20 1.77
C LYS A 94 1.50 -18.81 0.46
N ALA A 95 0.23 -19.18 0.27
CA ALA A 95 -0.54 -18.79 -0.91
C ALA A 95 -0.77 -17.27 -0.98
N ALA A 96 -1.12 -16.64 0.14
CA ALA A 96 -1.26 -15.18 0.25
C ALA A 96 0.06 -14.47 -0.08
N GLY A 97 1.18 -14.91 0.49
CA GLY A 97 2.50 -14.34 0.19
C GLY A 97 2.89 -14.48 -1.29
N ILE A 98 2.58 -15.62 -1.94
CA ILE A 98 2.81 -15.80 -3.38
C ILE A 98 1.98 -14.80 -4.20
N ILE A 99 0.70 -14.61 -3.83
CA ILE A 99 -0.19 -13.69 -4.51
C ILE A 99 0.29 -12.24 -4.33
N LEU A 100 0.63 -11.85 -3.10
CA LEU A 100 1.14 -10.52 -2.81
C LEU A 100 2.40 -10.21 -3.62
N VAL A 101 3.35 -11.13 -3.68
CA VAL A 101 4.55 -10.98 -4.52
C VAL A 101 4.19 -10.77 -5.98
N LYS A 102 3.22 -11.52 -6.52
CA LYS A 102 2.79 -11.35 -7.92
C LYS A 102 2.23 -9.96 -8.17
N ILE A 103 1.44 -9.44 -7.23
CA ILE A 103 0.91 -8.07 -7.28
C ILE A 103 2.07 -7.07 -7.29
N LEU A 104 2.96 -7.16 -6.31
CA LEU A 104 4.10 -6.24 -6.18
C LEU A 104 4.96 -6.25 -7.44
N LYS A 105 5.26 -7.43 -8.02
CA LYS A 105 6.00 -7.51 -9.29
C LYS A 105 5.31 -6.80 -10.45
N LYS A 106 3.99 -6.98 -10.60
CA LYS A 106 3.24 -6.34 -11.69
C LYS A 106 3.20 -4.82 -11.53
N ILE A 107 3.02 -4.33 -10.30
CA ILE A 107 3.09 -2.90 -10.01
C ILE A 107 4.49 -2.38 -10.33
N LEU A 108 5.53 -3.01 -9.80
CA LEU A 108 6.92 -2.57 -10.01
C LEU A 108 7.36 -2.64 -11.47
N SER A 109 6.88 -3.58 -12.27
CA SER A 109 7.17 -3.60 -13.71
C SER A 109 6.57 -2.40 -14.46
N SER A 110 5.59 -1.72 -13.87
CA SER A 110 4.96 -0.53 -14.45
C SER A 110 5.58 0.79 -13.96
N VAL A 111 6.53 0.73 -13.02
CA VAL A 111 7.19 1.93 -12.49
C VAL A 111 8.61 2.03 -13.06
N PRO A 112 9.03 3.18 -13.62
CA PRO A 112 10.35 3.34 -14.23
C PRO A 112 11.48 3.52 -13.19
N MET A 113 11.32 3.02 -11.97
CA MET A 113 12.26 3.25 -10.86
C MET A 113 12.57 1.96 -10.11
N TYR A 114 13.82 1.80 -9.69
CA TYR A 114 14.27 0.68 -8.87
C TYR A 114 13.95 0.94 -7.40
N VAL A 115 13.12 0.09 -6.79
CA VAL A 115 12.77 0.16 -5.36
C VAL A 115 13.86 -0.49 -4.52
N GLY A 116 14.53 0.28 -3.67
CA GLY A 116 15.64 -0.19 -2.85
C GLY A 116 15.23 -0.78 -1.50
N ALA A 117 14.04 -0.42 -1.00
CA ALA A 117 13.51 -0.90 0.27
C ALA A 117 11.98 -0.87 0.28
N ILE A 118 11.39 -1.74 1.10
CA ILE A 118 9.94 -1.80 1.32
C ILE A 118 9.64 -1.67 2.81
N ASP A 119 8.64 -0.86 3.11
CA ASP A 119 8.12 -0.58 4.45
C ASP A 119 6.72 -1.16 4.57
N LEU A 120 6.56 -2.11 5.49
CA LEU A 120 5.39 -2.97 5.62
C LEU A 120 4.64 -2.66 6.92
N ASP A 121 3.31 -2.71 6.91
CA ASP A 121 2.58 -2.88 8.17
C ASP A 121 2.87 -4.26 8.80
N LYS A 122 2.82 -4.34 10.13
CA LYS A 122 3.03 -5.58 10.90
C LYS A 122 2.11 -6.73 10.46
N GLU A 123 0.93 -6.46 9.91
CA GLU A 123 0.05 -7.51 9.42
C GLU A 123 0.65 -8.34 8.28
N PHE A 124 1.68 -7.82 7.59
CA PHE A 124 2.38 -8.50 6.50
C PHE A 124 3.53 -9.39 6.94
N VAL A 125 3.93 -9.38 8.22
CA VAL A 125 5.01 -10.22 8.77
C VAL A 125 4.86 -11.71 8.39
N PRO A 126 3.65 -12.33 8.42
CA PRO A 126 3.49 -13.73 8.01
C PRO A 126 3.88 -14.02 6.54
N PHE A 127 3.93 -12.99 5.68
CA PHE A 127 4.26 -13.11 4.26
C PHE A 127 5.73 -12.78 3.96
N GLU A 128 6.49 -12.38 4.98
CA GLU A 128 7.91 -12.02 4.89
C GLU A 128 8.76 -13.06 4.12
N PRO A 129 8.63 -14.39 4.34
CA PRO A 129 9.45 -15.37 3.63
C PRO A 129 9.25 -15.35 2.11
N GLN A 130 8.09 -14.89 1.63
CA GLN A 130 7.83 -14.73 0.20
C GLN A 130 8.33 -13.39 -0.31
N ILE A 131 8.16 -12.31 0.46
CA ILE A 131 8.59 -10.95 0.10
C ILE A 131 10.12 -10.85 0.04
N ARG A 132 10.85 -11.43 1.00
CA ARG A 132 12.33 -11.40 1.06
C ARG A 132 13.03 -12.01 -0.14
N LYS A 133 12.35 -12.86 -0.90
CA LYS A 133 12.89 -13.42 -2.15
C LYS A 133 13.10 -12.37 -3.24
N TYR A 134 12.52 -11.18 -3.06
CA TYR A 134 12.50 -10.10 -4.06
C TYR A 134 12.98 -8.76 -3.51
N PHE A 135 12.84 -8.54 -2.21
CA PHE A 135 13.31 -7.33 -1.54
C PHE A 135 14.29 -7.71 -0.43
N SER A 136 15.52 -7.24 -0.53
CA SER A 136 16.56 -7.46 0.49
C SER A 136 16.29 -6.66 1.76
N THR A 137 15.77 -5.45 1.61
CA THR A 137 15.58 -4.48 2.69
C THR A 137 14.10 -4.37 3.04
N LEU A 138 13.72 -4.90 4.20
CA LEU A 138 12.36 -4.81 4.75
C LEU A 138 12.39 -4.01 6.05
N THR A 139 11.53 -3.02 6.17
CA THR A 139 11.22 -2.32 7.42
C THR A 139 9.76 -2.55 7.80
N TYR A 140 9.43 -2.35 9.08
CA TYR A 140 8.09 -2.55 9.60
C TYR A 140 7.59 -1.32 10.36
N ASN A 141 6.32 -0.99 10.14
CA ASN A 141 5.63 0.13 10.77
C ASN A 141 6.33 1.48 10.60
N GLY A 142 7.03 1.69 9.49
CA GLY A 142 7.58 2.98 9.15
C GLY A 142 6.50 3.96 8.70
N ILE A 143 6.93 5.13 8.28
CA ILE A 143 6.05 6.21 7.87
C ILE A 143 5.42 5.95 6.47
N TYR A 144 6.03 5.08 5.65
CA TYR A 144 5.54 4.82 4.29
C TYR A 144 4.41 3.81 4.29
N SER A 145 4.43 2.81 5.20
CA SER A 145 3.27 1.94 5.40
C SER A 145 2.06 2.76 5.90
N GLN A 146 2.27 3.77 6.75
CA GLN A 146 1.19 4.66 7.21
C GLN A 146 0.61 5.54 6.09
N LEU A 147 1.42 5.95 5.11
CA LEU A 147 0.90 6.59 3.90
C LEU A 147 0.07 5.60 3.06
N ALA A 148 0.51 4.34 2.98
CA ALA A 148 -0.24 3.29 2.30
C ALA A 148 -1.57 2.95 2.98
N ASP A 149 -1.69 3.03 4.31
CA ASP A 149 -2.97 2.91 5.05
C ASP A 149 -4.01 3.91 4.52
N LEU A 150 -3.60 5.17 4.34
CA LEU A 150 -4.45 6.22 3.77
C LEU A 150 -4.93 5.86 2.35
N ILE A 151 -4.04 5.33 1.51
CA ILE A 151 -4.39 4.90 0.15
C ILE A 151 -5.38 3.72 0.17
N ALA A 152 -5.12 2.70 0.99
CA ALA A 152 -6.01 1.55 1.16
C ALA A 152 -7.40 1.98 1.66
N TYR A 153 -7.44 2.88 2.64
CA TYR A 153 -8.66 3.43 3.22
C TYR A 153 -9.50 4.19 2.20
N MET A 154 -8.89 5.04 1.38
CA MET A 154 -9.63 5.83 0.38
C MET A 154 -10.33 4.94 -0.66
N ASN A 155 -9.70 3.83 -1.05
CA ASN A 155 -10.35 2.88 -1.95
C ASN A 155 -11.44 2.06 -1.25
N PHE A 156 -11.19 1.60 -0.01
CA PHE A 156 -12.21 0.96 0.82
C PHE A 156 -13.49 1.81 0.94
N LYS A 157 -13.33 3.13 1.09
CA LYS A 157 -14.45 4.09 1.15
C LYS A 157 -14.98 4.54 -0.21
N ARG A 158 -14.41 4.07 -1.32
CA ARG A 158 -14.77 4.46 -2.70
C ARG A 158 -14.66 5.95 -2.96
N ILE A 159 -13.62 6.57 -2.39
CA ILE A 159 -13.32 8.00 -2.53
C ILE A 159 -11.93 8.26 -3.12
N ALA A 160 -11.21 7.20 -3.49
CA ALA A 160 -9.97 7.32 -4.25
C ALA A 160 -10.27 7.91 -5.64
N LYS A 161 -9.43 8.86 -6.04
CA LYS A 161 -9.45 9.57 -7.33
C LYS A 161 -8.00 9.76 -7.77
N GLU A 162 -7.80 10.23 -9.00
CA GLU A 162 -6.48 10.66 -9.46
C GLU A 162 -5.82 11.59 -8.42
N PRO A 163 -4.52 11.41 -8.11
CA PRO A 163 -3.54 10.57 -8.82
C PRO A 163 -3.46 9.10 -8.34
N ILE A 164 -4.43 8.62 -7.55
CA ILE A 164 -4.45 7.23 -7.06
C ILE A 164 -4.98 6.31 -8.15
N ARG A 165 -4.10 5.46 -8.68
CA ARG A 165 -4.47 4.43 -9.65
C ARG A 165 -5.20 3.28 -8.94
N THR A 166 -6.50 3.17 -9.16
CA THR A 166 -7.30 2.06 -8.62
C THR A 166 -7.28 0.88 -9.58
N LEU A 167 -6.91 -0.29 -9.07
CA LEU A 167 -6.77 -1.54 -9.84
C LEU A 167 -7.62 -2.64 -9.20
N ASN A 168 -8.05 -3.59 -10.01
CA ASN A 168 -8.69 -4.81 -9.54
C ASN A 168 -7.76 -6.00 -9.81
N TRP A 169 -7.75 -6.98 -8.89
CA TRP A 169 -7.08 -8.28 -9.06
C TRP A 169 -7.23 -8.87 -10.46
N SER A 170 -8.46 -8.83 -10.98
CA SER A 170 -8.80 -9.37 -12.30
C SER A 170 -8.03 -8.67 -13.42
N ASN A 171 -7.89 -7.34 -13.35
CA ASN A 171 -7.26 -6.53 -14.38
C ASN A 171 -5.72 -6.60 -14.34
N LEU A 172 -5.14 -6.91 -13.18
CA LEU A 172 -3.70 -7.02 -12.98
C LEU A 172 -3.06 -8.19 -13.76
N PHE A 173 -3.82 -9.22 -14.10
CA PHE A 173 -3.29 -10.43 -14.77
C PHE A 173 -3.92 -10.70 -16.14
N LEU A 174 -4.82 -9.83 -16.61
CA LEU A 174 -5.40 -9.86 -17.96
C LEU A 174 -4.72 -8.86 -18.93
N SER A 175 -3.72 -8.11 -18.46
CA SER A 175 -2.92 -7.15 -19.23
C SER A 175 -1.50 -7.62 -19.46
#